data_AF-A0A367A6A2-F1
#
_entry.id   AF-A0A367A6A2-F1
#
_cell.length_a   1.000
_cell.length_b   1.000
_cell.length_c   1.000
_cell.angle_alpha   90.00
_cell.angle_beta   90.00
_cell.angle_gamma   90.00
#
_symmetry.space_group_name_H-M   'P 1'
#
loop_
_entity.id
_entity.type
_entity.pdbx_description
1 polymer ?
#
loop_
_entity_poly.entity_id
_entity_poly.type
_entity_poly.pdbx_seq_one_letter_code
_entity_poly.pdbx_strand_id
1 'polypeptide(L)'
;MRTGRGCPGRRSPRSAATVADLDARSADLDGREAAVAAREDAVTVLERQAVDGSISGDGIPMVGSEVAPGTYRAQDPGELCYRERLSGLSGDFGDLISDGLGTADAAVTISGSDVAFSTDGCGTWARIG
;
A
#
# COMPACT_ATOMS: atom_id res chain seq x y z
N MET A 1 14.28 68.14 -29.01
CA MET A 1 14.81 67.30 -27.91
C MET A 1 13.90 67.42 -26.70
N ARG A 2 13.07 66.41 -26.40
CA ARG A 2 12.38 66.28 -25.11
C ARG A 2 12.50 64.81 -24.69
N THR A 3 13.41 64.56 -23.76
CA THR A 3 13.58 63.27 -23.08
C THR A 3 12.76 63.32 -21.79
N GLY A 4 11.60 62.66 -21.78
CA GLY A 4 10.74 62.51 -20.60
C GLY A 4 10.75 61.05 -20.16
N ARG A 5 11.46 60.78 -19.06
CA ARG A 5 11.72 59.48 -18.46
C ARG A 5 10.43 58.68 -18.21
N GLY A 6 10.38 57.45 -18.70
CA GLY A 6 9.39 56.47 -18.26
C GLY A 6 9.51 56.23 -16.76
N CYS A 7 8.38 56.18 -16.06
CA CYS A 7 8.35 55.73 -14.67
C CYS A 7 8.83 54.27 -14.64
N PRO A 8 9.87 53.93 -13.86
CA PRO A 8 10.27 52.54 -13.70
C PRO A 8 9.13 51.83 -12.95
N GLY A 9 8.61 50.76 -13.55
CA GLY A 9 7.59 49.92 -12.95
C GLY A 9 8.05 49.43 -11.58
N ARG A 10 7.53 50.06 -10.52
CA ARG A 10 7.73 49.61 -9.16
C ARG A 10 6.96 48.31 -9.02
N ARG A 11 7.62 47.18 -9.20
CA ARG A 11 7.05 45.87 -8.81
C ARG A 11 6.65 46.02 -7.34
N SER A 12 5.34 45.98 -7.09
CA SER A 12 4.81 46.13 -5.75
C SER A 12 5.35 44.96 -4.92
N PRO A 13 5.87 45.19 -3.69
CA PRO A 13 6.40 44.11 -2.85
C PRO A 13 5.34 43.05 -2.54
N ARG A 14 4.06 43.42 -2.60
CA ARG A 14 2.90 42.50 -2.57
C ARG A 14 2.91 41.47 -3.70
N SER A 15 3.31 41.86 -4.91
CA SER A 15 3.31 40.98 -6.10
C SER A 15 4.41 39.93 -6.05
N ALA A 16 5.58 40.27 -5.50
CA ALA A 16 6.67 39.30 -5.32
C ALA A 16 6.34 38.29 -4.20
N ALA A 17 5.73 38.76 -3.11
CA ALA A 17 5.28 37.89 -2.02
C ALA A 17 4.18 36.91 -2.45
N THR A 18 3.25 37.34 -3.33
CA THR A 18 2.23 36.43 -3.88
C THR A 18 2.79 35.42 -4.86
N VAL A 19 3.83 35.76 -5.64
CA VAL A 19 4.46 34.81 -6.56
C VAL A 19 5.16 33.70 -5.76
N ALA A 20 5.91 34.04 -4.71
CA ALA A 20 6.55 33.04 -3.85
C ALA A 20 5.54 32.14 -3.11
N ASP A 21 4.41 32.69 -2.64
CA ASP A 21 3.31 31.90 -2.04
C ASP A 21 2.67 30.96 -3.06
N LEU A 22 2.46 31.41 -4.30
CA LEU A 22 1.92 30.57 -5.37
C LEU A 22 2.91 29.46 -5.77
N ASP A 23 4.21 29.76 -5.86
CA ASP A 23 5.24 28.76 -6.17
C ASP A 23 5.33 27.69 -5.07
N ALA A 24 5.24 28.10 -3.79
CA ALA A 24 5.21 27.17 -2.67
C ALA A 24 3.96 26.29 -2.68
N ARG A 25 2.79 26.85 -3.02
CA ARG A 25 1.55 26.08 -3.18
C ARG A 25 1.61 25.13 -4.37
N SER A 26 2.23 25.54 -5.47
CA SER A 26 2.45 24.65 -6.63
C SER A 26 3.27 23.45 -6.20
N ALA A 27 4.39 23.67 -5.51
CA ALA A 27 5.24 22.58 -5.03
C ALA A 27 4.53 21.64 -4.03
N ASP A 28 3.69 22.17 -3.13
CA ASP A 28 2.86 21.34 -2.22
C ASP A 28 1.82 20.52 -3.00
N LEU A 29 1.16 21.11 -4.01
CA LEU A 29 0.21 20.40 -4.87
C LEU A 29 0.90 19.29 -5.66
N ASP A 30 2.07 19.56 -6.25
CA ASP A 30 2.86 18.57 -6.99
C ASP A 30 3.28 17.40 -6.07
N GLY A 31 3.67 17.70 -4.83
CA GLY A 31 4.00 16.68 -3.83
C GLY A 31 2.80 15.82 -3.43
N ARG A 32 1.61 16.41 -3.32
CA ARG A 32 0.37 15.66 -3.05
C ARG A 32 -0.05 14.82 -4.24
N GLU A 33 0.07 15.32 -5.45
CA GLU A 33 -0.23 14.58 -6.67
C GLU A 33 0.65 13.33 -6.77
N ALA A 34 1.95 13.46 -6.51
CA ALA A 34 2.86 12.31 -6.47
C ALA A 34 2.47 11.28 -5.38
N ALA A 35 2.05 11.75 -4.21
CA ALA A 35 1.61 10.86 -3.13
C ALA A 35 0.28 10.15 -3.45
N VAL A 36 -0.64 10.82 -4.15
CA VAL A 36 -1.88 10.20 -4.62
C VAL A 36 -1.58 9.16 -5.70
N ALA A 37 -0.75 9.49 -6.70
CA ALA A 37 -0.35 8.55 -7.74
C ALA A 37 0.25 7.26 -7.17
N ALA A 38 1.16 7.37 -6.19
CA ALA A 38 1.74 6.20 -5.52
C ALA A 38 0.68 5.35 -4.80
N ARG A 39 -0.36 5.98 -4.22
CA ARG A 39 -1.48 5.26 -3.59
C ARG A 39 -2.40 4.62 -4.63
N GLU A 40 -2.66 5.28 -5.76
CA GLU A 40 -3.46 4.75 -6.86
C GLU A 40 -2.79 3.53 -7.50
N ASP A 41 -1.46 3.57 -7.68
CA ASP A 41 -0.68 2.42 -8.16
C ASP A 41 -0.77 1.23 -7.19
N ALA A 42 -0.62 1.49 -5.88
CA ALA A 42 -0.76 0.45 -4.85
C ALA A 42 -2.18 -0.12 -4.79
N VAL A 43 -3.21 0.74 -4.87
CA VAL A 43 -4.61 0.31 -4.93
C VAL A 43 -4.87 -0.52 -6.19
N THR A 44 -4.30 -0.16 -7.34
CA THR A 44 -4.44 -0.93 -8.58
C THR A 44 -3.86 -2.35 -8.45
N VAL A 45 -2.73 -2.51 -7.75
CA VAL A 45 -2.14 -3.84 -7.44
C VAL A 45 -3.11 -4.64 -6.56
N LEU A 46 -3.65 -4.03 -5.52
CA LEU A 46 -4.62 -4.66 -4.63
C LEU A 46 -5.92 -5.02 -5.33
N GLU A 47 -6.41 -4.17 -6.22
CA GLU A 47 -7.61 -4.44 -7.02
C GLU A 47 -7.38 -5.62 -7.95
N ARG A 48 -6.20 -5.72 -8.58
CA ARG A 48 -5.83 -6.89 -9.39
C ARG A 48 -5.75 -8.16 -8.53
N GLN A 49 -5.14 -8.09 -7.36
CA GLN A 49 -5.06 -9.22 -6.43
C GLN A 49 -6.42 -9.59 -5.83
N ALA A 50 -7.33 -8.62 -5.66
CA ALA A 50 -8.70 -8.87 -5.25
C ALA A 50 -9.54 -9.50 -6.36
N VAL A 51 -9.27 -9.15 -7.63
CA VAL A 51 -9.92 -9.73 -8.81
C VAL A 51 -9.40 -11.14 -9.08
N ASP A 52 -8.09 -11.37 -9.01
CA ASP A 52 -7.48 -12.68 -9.21
C ASP A 52 -7.68 -13.60 -7.99
N GLY A 53 -7.83 -12.98 -6.81
CA GLY A 53 -8.10 -13.66 -5.54
C GLY A 53 -6.96 -14.58 -5.08
N SER A 54 -5.77 -14.52 -5.69
CA SER A 54 -4.72 -15.51 -5.44
C SER A 54 -3.52 -14.95 -4.68
N ILE A 55 -3.05 -15.67 -3.64
CA ILE A 55 -1.75 -15.45 -2.98
C ILE A 55 -0.85 -16.60 -3.41
N SER A 56 0.27 -16.31 -4.04
CA SER A 56 1.09 -17.35 -4.68
C SER A 56 2.39 -17.59 -3.91
N GLY A 57 2.66 -18.85 -3.59
CA GLY A 57 3.95 -19.30 -3.05
C GLY A 57 4.15 -18.97 -1.59
N ASP A 58 5.40 -19.14 -1.16
CA ASP A 58 5.83 -18.93 0.23
C ASP A 58 6.28 -17.48 0.44
N GLY A 59 6.10 -16.98 1.66
CA GLY A 59 6.50 -15.64 2.03
C GLY A 59 5.61 -14.99 3.09
N ILE A 60 5.80 -13.69 3.26
CA ILE A 60 5.12 -12.88 4.28
C ILE A 60 4.49 -11.64 3.60
N PRO A 61 3.48 -11.79 2.73
CA PRO A 61 2.79 -10.66 2.13
C PRO A 61 2.14 -9.74 3.18
N MET A 62 2.37 -8.44 3.01
CA MET A 62 1.78 -7.39 3.83
C MET A 62 0.30 -7.18 3.49
N VAL A 63 -0.54 -7.18 4.53
CA VAL A 63 -1.99 -7.02 4.36
C VAL A 63 -2.32 -5.58 4.02
N GLY A 64 -3.15 -5.39 2.99
CA GLY A 64 -3.54 -4.07 2.50
C GLY A 64 -2.51 -3.41 1.57
N SER A 65 -1.36 -4.04 1.28
CA SER A 65 -0.46 -3.63 0.18
C SER A 65 -0.13 -4.76 -0.79
N GLU A 66 -0.04 -6.01 -0.32
CA GLU A 66 0.33 -7.18 -1.13
C GLU A 66 -0.68 -8.32 -1.05
N VAL A 67 -1.56 -8.30 -0.05
CA VAL A 67 -2.70 -9.21 0.05
C VAL A 67 -3.92 -8.46 0.59
N ALA A 68 -5.06 -8.64 -0.06
CA ALA A 68 -6.31 -8.04 0.41
C ALA A 68 -6.88 -8.83 1.61
N PRO A 69 -7.57 -8.17 2.56
CA PRO A 69 -8.35 -8.87 3.57
C PRO A 69 -9.40 -9.77 2.92
N GLY A 70 -9.65 -10.93 3.51
CA GLY A 70 -10.58 -11.91 2.94
C GLY A 70 -10.38 -13.32 3.47
N THR A 71 -11.24 -14.22 3.02
CA THR A 71 -11.10 -15.65 3.30
C THR A 71 -10.47 -16.34 2.11
N TYR A 72 -9.41 -17.11 2.36
CA TYR A 72 -8.61 -17.78 1.36
C TYR A 72 -8.55 -19.27 1.67
N ARG A 73 -8.35 -20.09 0.64
CA ARG A 73 -8.11 -21.54 0.74
C ARG A 73 -6.92 -21.94 -0.12
N ALA A 74 -5.97 -22.68 0.46
CA ALA A 74 -4.87 -23.27 -0.28
C ALA A 74 -5.40 -24.30 -1.27
N GLN A 75 -4.96 -24.22 -2.52
CA GLN A 75 -5.44 -25.07 -3.62
C GLN A 75 -4.72 -26.41 -3.66
N ASP A 76 -3.39 -26.39 -3.53
CA ASP A 76 -2.54 -27.59 -3.57
C ASP A 76 -1.49 -27.54 -2.44
N PRO A 77 -1.92 -27.57 -1.16
CA PRO A 77 -0.99 -27.47 -0.04
C PRO A 77 -0.12 -28.72 0.07
N GLY A 78 1.17 -28.53 0.38
CA GLY A 78 2.04 -29.62 0.80
C GLY A 78 1.63 -30.19 2.17
N GLU A 79 2.20 -31.33 2.55
CA GLU A 79 1.89 -31.99 3.83
C GLU A 79 2.17 -31.11 5.05
N LEU A 80 3.15 -30.21 4.93
CA LEU A 80 3.58 -29.26 5.97
C LEU A 80 3.16 -27.82 5.68
N CYS A 81 2.02 -27.60 5.02
CA CYS A 81 1.49 -26.25 4.83
C CYS A 81 1.31 -25.54 6.18
N TYR A 82 2.17 -24.57 6.44
CA TYR A 82 2.16 -23.74 7.63
C TYR A 82 1.72 -22.32 7.26
N ARG A 83 0.88 -21.73 8.10
CA ARG A 83 0.31 -20.40 7.85
C ARG A 83 0.13 -19.65 9.15
N GLU A 84 0.33 -18.34 9.11
CA GLU A 84 0.17 -17.47 10.28
C GLU A 84 -0.47 -16.13 9.89
N ARG A 85 -1.23 -15.58 10.83
CA ARG A 85 -1.66 -14.18 10.81
C ARG A 85 -0.84 -13.42 11.84
N LEU A 86 -0.30 -12.28 11.44
CA LEU A 86 0.64 -11.52 12.25
C LEU A 86 0.13 -10.10 12.52
N SER A 87 0.28 -9.62 13.75
CA SER A 87 0.03 -8.23 14.16
C SER A 87 1.28 -7.34 14.07
N GLY A 88 2.43 -7.93 13.72
CA GLY A 88 3.71 -7.24 13.57
C GLY A 88 4.73 -8.12 12.84
N LEU A 89 5.94 -7.58 12.65
CA LEU A 89 7.03 -8.22 11.92
C LEU A 89 8.32 -8.28 12.74
N SER A 90 8.24 -8.19 14.08
CA SER A 90 9.44 -8.26 14.93
C SER A 90 10.03 -9.68 14.98
N GLY A 91 9.22 -10.70 14.65
CA GLY A 91 9.56 -12.10 14.79
C GLY A 91 9.34 -12.65 16.20
N ASP A 92 8.77 -11.84 17.10
CA ASP A 92 8.43 -12.27 18.45
C ASP A 92 7.08 -12.99 18.48
N PHE A 93 6.91 -13.89 19.45
CA PHE A 93 5.62 -14.56 19.67
C PHE A 93 4.47 -13.58 19.97
N GLY A 94 4.78 -12.36 20.44
CA GLY A 94 3.81 -11.30 20.67
C GLY A 94 3.13 -10.80 19.40
N ASP A 95 3.72 -11.03 18.22
CA ASP A 95 3.15 -10.66 16.94
C ASP A 95 2.24 -11.74 16.35
N LEU A 96 2.23 -12.96 16.91
CA LEU A 96 1.42 -14.06 16.40
C LEU A 96 -0.04 -13.89 16.81
N ILE A 97 -0.93 -13.69 15.83
CA ILE A 97 -2.39 -13.64 16.05
C ILE A 97 -2.96 -15.07 16.05
N SER A 98 -2.58 -15.87 15.06
CA SER A 98 -3.02 -17.26 14.91
C SER A 98 -2.13 -18.00 13.92
N ASP A 99 -1.88 -19.28 14.18
CA ASP A 99 -1.20 -20.20 13.28
C ASP A 99 -2.09 -21.37 12.85
N GLY A 100 -1.63 -22.13 11.85
CA GLY A 100 -2.23 -23.39 11.46
C GLY A 100 -1.24 -24.25 10.67
N LEU A 101 -1.32 -25.56 10.88
CA LEU A 101 -0.45 -26.55 10.22
C LEU A 101 -1.25 -27.64 9.51
N GLY A 102 -0.79 -28.02 8.33
CA GLY A 102 -1.34 -29.13 7.56
C GLY A 102 -2.57 -28.76 6.74
N THR A 103 -3.11 -29.78 6.06
CA THR A 103 -4.13 -29.62 5.01
C THR A 103 -5.58 -29.65 5.53
N ALA A 104 -5.79 -30.16 6.75
CA ALA A 104 -7.12 -30.38 7.32
C ALA A 104 -7.92 -29.08 7.58
N ASP A 105 -7.24 -27.93 7.60
CA ASP A 105 -7.85 -26.62 7.81
C ASP A 105 -7.29 -25.60 6.82
N ALA A 106 -7.02 -26.00 5.57
CA ALA A 106 -6.38 -25.18 4.54
C ALA A 106 -7.16 -23.92 4.11
N ALA A 107 -8.01 -23.35 4.97
CA ALA A 107 -8.60 -22.03 4.83
C ALA A 107 -8.13 -21.09 5.94
N VAL A 108 -8.00 -19.80 5.62
CA VAL A 108 -7.64 -18.73 6.55
C VAL A 108 -8.50 -17.50 6.27
N THR A 109 -8.89 -16.77 7.31
CA THR A 109 -9.53 -15.45 7.16
C THR A 109 -8.57 -14.38 7.64
N ILE A 110 -8.08 -13.58 6.69
CA ILE A 110 -7.16 -12.46 6.91
C ILE A 110 -8.00 -11.21 7.19
N SER A 111 -7.77 -10.58 8.34
CA SER A 111 -8.44 -9.34 8.73
C SER A 111 -7.68 -8.14 8.18
N GLY A 112 -8.38 -7.03 7.92
CA GLY A 112 -7.74 -5.76 7.55
C GLY A 112 -6.92 -5.12 8.67
N SER A 113 -7.00 -5.65 9.90
CA SER A 113 -6.16 -5.25 11.03
C SER A 113 -4.85 -6.04 11.13
N ASP A 114 -4.71 -7.12 10.36
CA ASP A 114 -3.48 -7.90 10.35
C ASP A 114 -2.39 -7.07 9.66
N VAL A 115 -1.15 -7.22 10.11
CA VAL A 115 0.00 -6.58 9.46
C VAL A 115 0.49 -7.44 8.30
N ALA A 116 0.55 -8.75 8.49
CA ALA A 116 1.01 -9.69 7.48
C ALA A 116 0.36 -11.06 7.58
N PHE A 117 0.42 -11.79 6.47
CA PHE A 117 0.08 -13.21 6.39
C PHE A 117 1.35 -13.99 6.04
N SER A 118 1.79 -14.89 6.92
CA SER A 118 2.93 -15.78 6.68
C SER A 118 2.42 -17.10 6.09
N THR A 119 3.07 -17.58 5.03
CA THR A 119 2.73 -18.85 4.39
C THR A 119 3.99 -19.59 3.97
N ASP A 120 4.05 -20.89 4.27
CA ASP A 120 5.17 -21.76 3.93
C ASP A 120 4.66 -23.17 3.58
N GLY A 121 5.03 -23.68 2.40
CA GLY A 121 4.63 -25.01 1.94
C GLY A 121 3.14 -25.15 1.58
N CYS A 122 2.41 -24.04 1.42
CA CYS A 122 0.96 -24.05 1.15
C CYS A 122 0.59 -23.91 -0.33
N GLY A 123 1.55 -23.63 -1.21
CA GLY A 123 1.31 -23.44 -2.63
C GLY A 123 0.55 -22.15 -2.92
N THR A 124 -0.52 -22.24 -3.73
CA THR A 124 -1.34 -21.07 -4.06
C THR A 124 -2.59 -21.04 -3.20
N TRP A 125 -2.88 -19.90 -2.60
CA TRP A 125 -4.14 -19.60 -1.94
C TRP A 125 -5.08 -18.97 -2.94
N ALA A 126 -6.35 -19.38 -2.96
CA ALA A 126 -7.41 -18.70 -3.71
C ALA A 126 -8.50 -18.20 -2.76
N ARG A 127 -9.00 -16.99 -3.02
CA ARG A 127 -10.07 -16.36 -2.25
C ARG A 127 -11.35 -17.16 -2.42
N ILE A 128 -12.01 -17.44 -1.31
CA ILE A 128 -13.28 -18.17 -1.26
C ILE A 128 -14.36 -17.25 -0.69
N GLY A 129 -15.06 -16.53 -1.56
CA GLY A 129 -16.13 -15.60 -1.20
C GLY A 129 -16.05 -14.27 -1.93
#